data_AF-A0A5E4W222-F1
#
_entry.id   AF-A0A5E4W222-F1
#
_cell.length_a   1.000
_cell.length_b   1.000
_cell.length_c   1.000
_cell.angle_alpha   90.00
_cell.angle_beta   90.00
_cell.angle_gamma   90.00
#
_symmetry.space_group_name_H-M   'P 1'
#
loop_
_entity.id
_entity.type
_entity.pdbx_description
1 polymer ?
#
loop_
_entity_poly.entity_id
_entity_poly.type
_entity_poly.pdbx_seq_one_letter_code
_entity_poly.pdbx_strand_id
1 'polypeptide(L)'
;MLTTLLSPYIVVLQGAAWNLQQSLEGLGVISSNYIVRDPRGMIVSSYWSPAQSVAVILGLLFIAFVVFACAFLVAGYVISRKTGAAISLGLLLVPAVLNVLGIWPSFSAVPDSFVLGGTGVLGAGYGMACLMLLGVLGGWCIAIIFTDLVRIRDRFWHLYDHFWVIAGLLAGIFFVADSQVSRHATELQATSTEVKQASAYLLRQLESFDRWCRETGTSAQVSCRWASSVQQKLLDYSYDHESIFVKFGPQTSADIYAIGEHRAQLSASEEIRTEIAAYTRSAWKGRASW
;
A
#
# COMPACT_ATOMS: atom_id res chain seq x y z
N MET A 1 -35.69 10.94 8.57
CA MET A 1 -35.31 11.70 9.78
C MET A 1 -34.26 10.98 10.61
N LEU A 2 -34.44 9.70 10.98
CA LEU A 2 -33.40 8.95 11.70
C LEU A 2 -32.14 8.71 10.86
N THR A 3 -32.31 8.32 9.59
CA THR A 3 -31.22 8.12 8.64
C THR A 3 -30.39 9.37 8.41
N THR A 4 -31.04 10.53 8.31
CA THR A 4 -30.37 11.84 8.19
C THR A 4 -29.64 12.25 9.47
N LEU A 5 -30.09 11.84 10.65
CA LEU A 5 -29.36 12.11 11.90
C LEU A 5 -28.15 11.20 12.06
N LEU A 6 -28.26 9.93 11.67
CA LEU A 6 -27.22 8.92 11.83
C LEU A 6 -26.19 8.90 10.69
N SER A 7 -26.53 9.47 9.53
CA SER A 7 -25.67 9.54 8.34
C SER A 7 -24.21 9.88 8.63
N PRO A 8 -23.86 10.95 9.38
CA PRO A 8 -22.46 11.30 9.60
C PRO A 8 -21.68 10.20 10.34
N TYR A 9 -22.29 9.51 11.30
CA TYR A 9 -21.65 8.40 12.01
C TYR A 9 -21.54 7.16 11.11
N ILE A 10 -22.57 6.87 10.31
CA ILE A 10 -22.57 5.72 9.40
C ILE A 10 -21.44 5.88 8.37
N VAL A 11 -21.27 7.06 7.77
CA VAL A 11 -20.20 7.33 6.80
C VAL A 11 -18.82 7.13 7.41
N VAL A 12 -18.60 7.66 8.63
CA VAL A 12 -17.34 7.50 9.37
C VAL A 12 -17.07 6.03 9.70
N LEU A 13 -18.08 5.31 10.21
CA LEU A 13 -17.96 3.89 10.56
C LEU A 13 -17.77 3.00 9.33
N GLN A 14 -18.42 3.32 8.22
CA GLN A 14 -18.26 2.61 6.97
C GLN A 14 -16.84 2.77 6.43
N GLY A 15 -16.30 3.99 6.41
CA GLY A 15 -14.91 4.21 6.03
C GLY A 15 -13.93 3.49 6.95
N ALA A 16 -14.14 3.58 8.26
CA ALA A 16 -13.36 2.84 9.25
C ALA A 16 -13.41 1.31 9.02
N ALA A 17 -14.59 0.76 8.70
CA ALA A 17 -14.77 -0.67 8.46
C ALA A 17 -14.00 -1.17 7.22
N TRP A 18 -14.07 -0.43 6.12
CA TRP A 18 -13.32 -0.75 4.90
C TRP A 18 -11.81 -0.73 5.12
N ASN A 19 -11.34 0.26 5.86
CA ASN A 19 -9.92 0.42 6.17
C ASN A 19 -9.42 -0.68 7.10
N LEU A 20 -10.19 -1.00 8.14
CA LEU A 20 -9.87 -2.08 9.06
C LEU A 20 -9.86 -3.44 8.34
N GLN A 21 -10.82 -3.70 7.44
CA GLN A 21 -10.83 -4.90 6.61
C GLN A 21 -9.57 -4.98 5.72
N GLN A 22 -9.23 -3.90 5.01
CA GLN A 22 -8.05 -3.86 4.15
C GLN A 22 -6.76 -4.13 4.94
N SER A 23 -6.62 -3.54 6.14
CA SER A 23 -5.48 -3.80 7.02
C SER A 23 -5.45 -5.24 7.53
N LEU A 24 -6.58 -5.81 7.93
CA LEU A 24 -6.65 -7.19 8.42
C LEU A 24 -6.40 -8.22 7.31
N GLU A 25 -6.81 -7.91 6.08
CA GLU A 25 -6.52 -8.71 4.89
C GLU A 25 -5.05 -8.60 4.49
N GLY A 26 -4.47 -7.39 4.54
CA GLY A 26 -3.04 -7.18 4.31
C GLY A 26 -2.12 -7.84 5.34
N LEU A 27 -2.61 -8.06 6.57
CA LEU A 27 -1.94 -8.82 7.63
C LEU A 27 -2.19 -10.34 7.54
N GLY A 28 -3.09 -10.79 6.66
CA GLY A 28 -3.47 -12.20 6.53
C GLY A 28 -4.32 -12.74 7.70
N VAL A 29 -4.91 -11.87 8.52
CA VAL A 29 -5.74 -12.26 9.68
C VAL A 29 -7.15 -12.65 9.24
N ILE A 30 -7.71 -11.91 8.28
CA ILE A 30 -9.05 -12.13 7.72
C ILE A 30 -8.95 -12.18 6.20
N SER A 31 -9.71 -13.06 5.55
CA SER A 31 -9.80 -13.11 4.10
C SER A 31 -11.18 -12.67 3.63
N SER A 32 -11.24 -11.95 2.52
CA SER A 32 -12.49 -11.70 1.78
C SER A 32 -12.87 -12.84 0.84
N ASN A 33 -12.17 -13.98 0.91
CA ASN A 33 -12.53 -15.21 0.21
C ASN A 33 -13.48 -16.05 1.06
N TYR A 34 -14.62 -16.42 0.48
CA TYR A 34 -15.60 -17.31 1.08
C TYR A 34 -15.64 -18.63 0.34
N ILE A 35 -15.63 -19.73 1.11
CA ILE A 35 -15.68 -21.09 0.59
C ILE A 35 -17.09 -21.63 0.78
N VAL A 36 -17.73 -22.04 -0.32
CA VAL A 36 -19.03 -22.70 -0.31
C VAL A 36 -18.81 -24.20 -0.16
N ARG A 37 -19.41 -24.78 0.88
CA ARG A 37 -19.35 -26.23 1.17
C ARG A 37 -20.70 -26.88 0.93
N ASP A 38 -20.69 -28.12 0.46
CA ASP A 38 -21.89 -28.95 0.36
C ASP A 38 -22.33 -29.46 1.75
N PRO A 39 -23.52 -30.09 1.87
CA PRO A 39 -23.98 -30.69 3.12
C PRO A 39 -23.11 -31.83 3.67
N ARG A 40 -22.19 -32.37 2.86
CA ARG A 40 -21.20 -33.40 3.23
C ARG A 40 -19.85 -32.78 3.63
N GLY A 41 -19.74 -31.45 3.64
CA GLY A 41 -18.55 -30.69 4.01
C GLY A 41 -17.53 -30.50 2.89
N MET A 42 -17.82 -30.95 1.66
CA MET A 42 -16.91 -30.83 0.51
C MET A 42 -16.95 -29.42 -0.08
N ILE A 43 -15.79 -28.89 -0.48
CA ILE A 43 -15.69 -27.57 -1.10
C ILE A 43 -16.21 -27.65 -2.54
N VAL A 44 -17.27 -26.91 -2.85
CA VAL A 44 -17.91 -26.89 -4.17
C VAL A 44 -17.50 -25.65 -4.97
N SER A 45 -17.35 -24.51 -4.31
CA SER A 45 -16.90 -23.28 -4.95
C SER A 45 -16.28 -22.31 -3.93
N SER A 46 -15.62 -21.28 -4.43
CA SER A 46 -15.17 -20.14 -3.64
C SER A 46 -15.48 -18.85 -4.37
N TYR A 47 -15.87 -17.80 -3.65
CA TYR A 47 -16.11 -16.48 -4.22
C TYR A 47 -15.50 -15.39 -3.32
N TRP A 48 -15.24 -14.23 -3.90
CA TRP A 48 -14.71 -13.08 -3.19
C TRP A 48 -15.82 -12.07 -2.92
N SER A 49 -15.98 -11.62 -1.67
CA SER A 49 -16.99 -10.62 -1.33
C SER A 49 -16.48 -9.66 -0.24
N PRO A 50 -15.70 -8.63 -0.61
CA PRO A 50 -15.25 -7.61 0.33
C PRO A 50 -16.41 -6.93 1.07
N ALA A 51 -17.53 -6.69 0.39
CA ALA A 51 -18.71 -6.08 1.00
C ALA A 51 -19.30 -6.93 2.14
N GLN A 52 -19.28 -8.26 1.99
CA GLN A 52 -19.76 -9.17 3.04
C GLN A 52 -18.83 -9.17 4.25
N SER A 53 -17.51 -9.17 4.03
CA SER A 53 -16.52 -9.09 5.11
C SER A 53 -16.61 -7.77 5.87
N VAL A 54 -16.69 -6.67 5.12
CA VAL A 54 -16.81 -5.31 5.69
C VAL A 54 -18.11 -5.16 6.47
N ALA A 55 -19.22 -5.76 6.04
CA ALA A 55 -20.49 -5.68 6.75
C ALA A 55 -20.39 -6.26 8.18
N VAL A 56 -19.65 -7.36 8.37
CA VAL A 56 -19.41 -7.94 9.70
C VAL A 56 -18.61 -6.96 10.57
N ILE A 57 -17.52 -6.41 10.03
CA ILE A 57 -16.69 -5.42 10.74
C ILE A 57 -17.49 -4.16 11.07
N LEU A 58 -18.30 -3.67 10.13
CA LEU A 58 -19.17 -2.52 10.32
C LEU A 58 -20.17 -2.74 11.47
N GLY A 59 -20.76 -3.94 11.55
CA GLY A 59 -21.63 -4.31 12.66
C GLY A 59 -20.91 -4.26 14.02
N LEU A 60 -19.69 -4.82 14.09
CA LEU A 60 -18.86 -4.77 15.30
C LEU A 60 -18.48 -3.33 15.66
N LEU A 61 -18.09 -2.52 14.68
CA LEU A 61 -17.75 -1.11 14.89
C LEU A 61 -18.95 -0.29 15.35
N PHE A 62 -20.15 -0.60 14.87
CA PHE A 62 -21.38 0.06 15.34
C PHE A 62 -21.65 -0.25 16.82
N ILE A 63 -21.51 -1.53 17.22
CA ILE A 63 -21.62 -1.93 18.63
C ILE A 63 -20.56 -1.21 19.47
N ALA A 64 -19.30 -1.22 19.02
CA ALA A 64 -18.20 -0.53 19.70
C ALA A 64 -18.47 0.98 19.81
N PHE A 65 -19.01 1.62 18.77
CA PHE A 65 -19.38 3.02 18.79
C PHE A 65 -20.45 3.33 19.83
N VAL A 66 -21.49 2.50 19.96
CA VAL A 66 -22.52 2.67 21.01
C VAL A 66 -21.89 2.55 22.39
N VAL A 67 -21.01 1.57 22.61
CA VAL A 67 -20.28 1.41 23.87
C VAL A 67 -19.41 2.65 24.15
N PHE A 68 -18.68 3.15 23.16
CA PHE A 68 -17.87 4.35 23.29
C PHE A 68 -18.71 5.61 23.53
N ALA A 69 -19.87 5.75 22.89
CA ALA A 69 -20.80 6.86 23.14
C ALA A 69 -21.28 6.86 24.60
N CYS A 70 -21.64 5.68 25.14
CA CYS A 70 -21.99 5.53 26.54
C CYS A 70 -20.79 5.86 27.45
N ALA A 71 -19.59 5.34 27.15
CA ALA A 71 -18.38 5.62 27.91
C ALA A 71 -18.03 7.11 27.89
N PHE A 72 -18.23 7.81 26.77
CA PHE A 72 -17.98 9.24 26.63
C PHE A 72 -18.92 10.08 27.51
N LEU A 73 -20.19 9.68 27.62
CA LEU A 73 -21.14 10.31 28.54
C LEU A 73 -20.76 10.05 30.01
N VAL A 74 -20.34 8.83 30.35
CA VAL A 74 -19.87 8.49 31.69
C VAL A 74 -18.60 9.27 32.05
N ALA A 75 -17.63 9.37 31.13
CA ALA A 75 -16.42 10.15 31.33
C ALA A 75 -16.74 11.65 31.56
N GLY A 76 -17.66 12.22 30.79
CA GLY A 76 -18.16 13.57 31.03
C GLY A 76 -18.82 13.72 32.42
N TYR A 77 -19.59 12.71 32.83
CA TYR A 77 -20.20 12.67 34.16
C TYR A 77 -19.15 12.58 35.29
N VAL A 78 -18.09 11.80 35.11
CA VAL A 78 -16.99 11.70 36.08
C VAL A 78 -16.32 13.06 36.29
N ILE A 79 -16.08 13.82 35.21
CA ILE A 79 -15.37 15.11 35.27
C ILE A 79 -16.21 16.19 35.96
N SER A 80 -17.46 16.39 35.55
CA SER A 80 -18.28 17.54 35.98
C SER A 80 -19.74 17.17 36.27
N ARG A 81 -20.03 15.90 36.58
CA ARG A 81 -21.38 15.39 36.88
C ARG A 81 -22.37 15.75 35.76
N LYS A 82 -23.49 16.41 36.11
CA LYS A 82 -24.59 16.70 35.18
C LYS A 82 -24.18 17.68 34.08
N THR A 83 -23.35 18.67 34.39
CA THR A 83 -22.87 19.65 33.40
C THR A 83 -21.92 19.01 32.41
N GLY A 84 -21.00 18.15 32.88
CA GLY A 84 -20.10 17.41 32.00
C GLY A 84 -20.84 16.42 31.09
N ALA A 85 -21.80 15.67 31.64
CA ALA A 85 -22.65 14.78 30.82
C ALA A 85 -23.46 15.53 29.76
N ALA A 86 -24.00 16.72 30.09
CA ALA A 86 -24.73 17.54 29.14
C ALA A 86 -23.84 18.08 28.01
N ILE A 87 -22.60 18.49 28.32
CA ILE A 87 -21.62 18.92 27.32
C ILE A 87 -21.21 17.76 26.42
N SER A 88 -20.92 16.57 26.99
CA SER A 88 -20.60 15.36 26.22
C SER A 88 -21.75 14.96 25.30
N LEU A 89 -23.00 15.03 25.77
CA LEU A 89 -24.17 14.77 24.94
C LEU A 89 -24.29 15.80 23.80
N GLY A 90 -24.07 17.08 24.12
CA GLY A 90 -24.05 18.15 23.12
C GLY A 90 -23.02 17.89 22.02
N LEU A 91 -21.77 17.59 22.40
CA LEU A 91 -20.68 17.24 21.48
C LEU A 91 -21.02 16.02 20.62
N LEU A 92 -21.62 14.99 21.22
CA LEU A 92 -22.00 13.79 20.50
C LEU A 92 -23.07 14.10 19.45
N LEU A 93 -23.96 15.07 19.69
CA LEU A 93 -25.01 15.49 18.76
C LEU A 93 -24.53 16.49 17.68
N VAL A 94 -23.35 17.10 17.83
CA VAL A 94 -22.84 18.11 16.87
C VAL A 94 -22.84 17.60 15.43
N PRO A 95 -22.28 16.40 15.10
CA PRO A 95 -22.31 15.89 13.73
C PRO A 95 -23.73 15.73 13.18
N ALA A 96 -24.67 15.24 14.00
CA ALA A 96 -26.06 15.08 13.61
C ALA A 96 -26.74 16.42 13.32
N VAL A 97 -26.51 17.43 14.16
CA VAL A 97 -27.06 18.80 13.97
C VAL A 97 -26.48 19.44 12.71
N LEU A 98 -25.16 19.37 12.52
CA LEU A 98 -24.50 19.90 11.33
C LEU A 98 -24.99 19.23 10.04
N ASN A 99 -25.31 17.93 10.09
CA ASN A 99 -25.85 17.21 8.93
C ASN A 99 -27.29 17.65 8.61
N VAL A 100 -28.12 17.89 9.64
CA VAL A 100 -29.48 18.43 9.44
C VAL A 100 -29.45 19.86 8.90
N LEU A 101 -28.49 20.67 9.31
CA LEU A 101 -28.27 22.03 8.81
C LEU A 101 -27.66 22.06 7.39
N GLY A 102 -27.27 20.91 6.83
CA GLY A 102 -26.63 20.81 5.51
C GLY A 102 -25.19 21.35 5.48
N ILE A 103 -24.58 21.58 6.63
CA ILE A 103 -23.21 22.11 6.77
C ILE A 103 -22.18 20.97 6.80
N TRP A 104 -22.63 19.73 7.08
CA TRP A 104 -21.73 18.59 7.18
C TRP A 104 -21.07 18.26 5.82
N PRO A 105 -19.73 18.12 5.76
CA PRO A 105 -19.04 17.85 4.51
C PRO A 105 -19.41 16.47 3.97
N SER A 106 -19.75 16.39 2.67
CA SER A 106 -19.92 15.13 1.97
C SER A 106 -18.57 14.56 1.57
N PHE A 107 -17.88 13.92 2.52
CA PHE A 107 -16.66 13.15 2.24
C PHE A 107 -16.99 11.65 2.17
N SER A 108 -16.42 10.96 1.18
CA SER A 108 -16.42 9.51 1.12
C SER A 108 -15.23 8.99 1.90
N ALA A 109 -15.47 8.34 3.04
CA ALA A 109 -14.42 7.67 3.80
C ALA A 109 -14.14 6.24 3.30
N VAL A 110 -14.88 5.80 2.28
CA VAL A 110 -14.67 4.50 1.61
C VAL A 110 -13.48 4.62 0.66
N PRO A 111 -12.53 3.67 0.67
CA PRO A 111 -11.39 3.69 -0.23
C PRO A 111 -11.82 3.52 -1.70
N ASP A 112 -11.15 4.23 -2.61
CA ASP A 112 -11.43 4.18 -4.06
C ASP A 112 -11.01 2.84 -4.70
N SER A 113 -10.09 2.11 -4.06
CA SER A 113 -9.67 0.78 -4.48
C SER A 113 -9.49 -0.14 -3.27
N PHE A 114 -9.84 -1.41 -3.45
CA PHE A 114 -9.66 -2.47 -2.45
C PHE A 114 -8.77 -3.55 -3.06
N VAL A 115 -7.63 -3.83 -2.42
CA VAL A 115 -6.64 -4.78 -2.94
C VAL A 115 -6.85 -6.13 -2.27
N LEU A 116 -7.35 -7.10 -3.04
CA LEU A 116 -7.53 -8.49 -2.63
C LEU A 116 -6.18 -9.22 -2.60
N GLY A 117 -5.85 -9.85 -1.47
CA GLY A 117 -4.63 -10.67 -1.34
C GLY A 117 -3.30 -9.92 -1.46
N GLY A 118 -3.31 -8.58 -1.40
CA GLY A 118 -2.10 -7.76 -1.39
C GLY A 118 -1.48 -7.71 0.01
N THR A 119 -0.23 -8.14 0.16
CA THR A 119 0.51 -8.02 1.42
C THR A 119 0.90 -6.57 1.66
N GLY A 120 0.59 -6.03 2.84
CA GLY A 120 1.10 -4.72 3.28
C GLY A 120 0.38 -3.48 2.71
N VAL A 121 -0.79 -3.64 2.08
CA VAL A 121 -1.60 -2.48 1.63
C VAL A 121 -2.45 -1.97 2.80
N LEU A 122 -2.18 -0.74 3.24
CA LEU A 122 -2.99 -0.04 4.25
C LEU A 122 -4.20 0.63 3.58
N GLY A 123 -5.27 0.83 4.35
CA GLY A 123 -6.46 1.52 3.85
C GLY A 123 -6.22 3.01 3.54
N ALA A 124 -7.20 3.65 2.91
CA ALA A 124 -7.18 5.08 2.58
C ALA A 124 -6.98 6.01 3.81
N GLY A 125 -6.17 7.06 3.64
CA GLY A 125 -5.76 7.96 4.72
C GLY A 125 -6.92 8.56 5.55
N TYR A 126 -8.03 8.96 4.91
CA TYR A 126 -9.19 9.51 5.62
C TYR A 126 -9.90 8.49 6.51
N GLY A 127 -9.99 7.23 6.09
CA GLY A 127 -10.61 6.19 6.89
C GLY A 127 -9.72 5.73 8.05
N MET A 128 -8.39 5.70 7.83
CA MET A 128 -7.42 5.51 8.92
C MET A 128 -7.45 6.66 9.93
N ALA A 129 -7.61 7.91 9.50
CA ALA A 129 -7.81 9.05 10.40
C ALA A 129 -9.08 8.90 11.25
N CYS A 130 -10.17 8.39 10.66
CA CYS A 130 -11.40 8.09 11.41
C CYS A 130 -11.18 7.02 12.50
N LEU A 131 -10.47 5.94 12.17
CA LEU A 131 -10.09 4.90 13.14
C LEU A 131 -9.19 5.46 14.26
N MET A 132 -8.21 6.29 13.90
CA MET A 132 -7.32 6.94 14.87
C MET A 132 -8.11 7.86 15.82
N LEU A 133 -9.05 8.66 15.28
CA LEU A 133 -9.88 9.54 16.10
C LEU A 133 -10.78 8.75 17.04
N LEU A 134 -11.40 7.66 16.57
CA LEU A 134 -12.17 6.73 17.42
C LEU A 134 -11.29 6.10 18.51
N GLY A 135 -10.07 5.67 18.16
CA GLY A 135 -9.12 5.08 19.10
C GLY A 135 -8.65 6.06 20.17
N VAL A 136 -8.31 7.30 19.78
CA VAL A 136 -7.89 8.36 20.71
C VAL A 136 -9.03 8.73 21.66
N LEU A 137 -10.23 8.98 21.13
CA LEU A 137 -11.39 9.32 21.96
C LEU A 137 -11.76 8.17 22.90
N GLY A 138 -11.80 6.93 22.39
CA GLY A 138 -12.07 5.73 23.18
C GLY A 138 -11.04 5.52 24.28
N GLY A 139 -9.74 5.63 23.94
CA GLY A 139 -8.64 5.53 24.89
C GLY A 139 -8.72 6.59 25.99
N TRP A 140 -9.08 7.83 25.62
CA TRP A 140 -9.24 8.91 26.60
C TRP A 140 -10.44 8.66 27.54
N CYS A 141 -11.57 8.18 27.01
CA CYS A 141 -12.72 7.82 27.83
C CYS A 141 -12.35 6.76 28.87
N ILE A 142 -11.66 5.71 28.43
CA ILE A 142 -11.23 4.61 29.29
C ILE A 142 -10.29 5.13 30.37
N ALA A 143 -9.31 5.96 30.03
CA ALA A 143 -8.38 6.51 31.01
C ALA A 143 -9.09 7.38 32.06
N ILE A 144 -10.04 8.24 31.68
CA ILE A 144 -10.82 9.05 32.64
C ILE A 144 -11.69 8.18 33.55
N ILE A 145 -12.32 7.13 33.01
CA ILE A 145 -13.13 6.22 33.83
C ILE A 145 -12.23 5.42 34.78
N PHE A 146 -11.07 4.98 34.31
CA PHE A 146 -10.13 4.19 35.10
C PHE A 146 -9.50 5.01 36.24
N THR A 147 -9.20 6.29 36.01
CA THR A 147 -8.68 7.18 37.07
C THR A 147 -9.67 7.32 38.23
N ASP A 148 -10.97 7.41 37.92
CA ASP A 148 -12.04 7.51 38.92
C ASP A 148 -12.25 6.19 39.68
N LEU A 149 -12.22 5.06 38.97
CA LEU A 149 -12.37 3.72 39.56
C LEU A 149 -11.24 3.39 40.55
N VAL A 150 -10.01 3.75 40.21
CA VAL A 150 -8.83 3.31 40.97
C VAL A 150 -8.56 4.19 42.20
N ARG A 151 -9.15 5.39 42.33
CA ARG A 151 -9.01 6.33 43.49
C ARG A 151 -7.58 6.60 44.00
N ILE A 152 -6.55 6.09 43.34
CA ILE A 152 -5.13 6.28 43.70
C ILE A 152 -4.66 7.53 42.97
N ARG A 153 -4.93 8.67 43.57
CA ARG A 153 -4.73 9.97 42.94
C ARG A 153 -3.26 10.31 42.64
N ASP A 154 -2.28 9.73 43.35
CA ASP A 154 -0.87 10.16 43.20
C ASP A 154 0.00 9.15 42.43
N ARG A 155 -0.17 7.83 42.63
CA ARG A 155 0.67 6.82 41.96
C ARG A 155 0.19 6.49 40.54
N PHE A 156 -1.08 6.73 40.23
CA PHE A 156 -1.64 6.50 38.89
C PHE A 156 -1.06 7.45 37.85
N TRP A 157 -0.85 8.73 38.16
CA TRP A 157 -0.29 9.70 37.21
C TRP A 157 1.10 9.31 36.72
N HIS A 158 1.96 8.78 37.60
CA HIS A 158 3.28 8.33 37.20
C HIS A 158 3.24 7.11 36.25
N LEU A 159 2.35 6.14 36.49
CA LEU A 159 2.20 4.98 35.62
C LEU A 159 1.55 5.35 34.28
N TYR A 160 0.55 6.24 34.32
CA TYR A 160 -0.11 6.80 33.15
C TYR A 160 0.90 7.53 32.26
N ASP A 161 1.74 8.38 32.85
CA ASP A 161 2.76 9.13 32.12
C ASP A 161 3.77 8.19 31.43
N HIS A 162 4.23 7.14 32.13
CA HIS A 162 5.10 6.12 31.52
C HIS A 162 4.43 5.38 30.36
N PHE A 163 3.14 5.02 30.50
CA PHE A 163 2.40 4.36 29.43
C PHE A 163 2.31 5.24 28.18
N TRP A 164 2.02 6.54 28.35
CA TRP A 164 1.95 7.48 27.23
C TRP A 164 3.31 7.78 26.60
N VAL A 165 4.37 7.85 27.41
CA VAL A 165 5.74 8.00 26.90
C VAL A 165 6.12 6.76 26.06
N ILE A 166 5.83 5.55 26.54
CA ILE A 166 6.08 4.31 25.78
C ILE A 166 5.24 4.28 24.51
N ALA A 167 3.96 4.64 24.57
CA ALA A 167 3.08 4.69 23.40
C ALA A 167 3.56 5.71 22.35
N GLY A 168 4.01 6.89 22.80
CA GLY A 168 4.60 7.92 21.93
C GLY A 168 5.91 7.46 21.30
N LEU A 169 6.76 6.76 22.06
CA LEU A 169 8.01 6.20 21.57
C LEU A 169 7.75 5.09 20.52
N LEU A 170 6.80 4.20 20.77
CA LEU A 170 6.35 3.19 19.80
C LEU A 170 5.80 3.83 18.53
N ALA A 171 4.94 4.84 18.66
CA ALA A 171 4.40 5.58 17.52
C ALA A 171 5.52 6.25 16.69
N GLY A 172 6.53 6.82 17.36
CA GLY A 172 7.71 7.37 16.72
C GLY A 172 8.51 6.32 15.94
N ILE A 173 8.73 5.14 16.52
CA ILE A 173 9.40 4.01 15.84
C ILE A 173 8.61 3.56 14.61
N PHE A 174 7.30 3.35 14.74
CA PHE A 174 6.45 2.95 13.62
C PHE A 174 6.43 4.00 12.51
N PHE A 175 6.37 5.28 12.87
CA PHE A 175 6.43 6.37 11.90
C PHE A 175 7.76 6.38 11.13
N VAL A 176 8.89 6.21 11.83
CA VAL A 176 10.20 6.12 11.18
C VAL A 176 10.28 4.90 10.25
N ALA A 177 9.82 3.74 10.71
CA ALA A 177 9.81 2.52 9.90
C ALA A 177 8.95 2.70 8.63
N ASP A 178 7.74 3.23 8.77
CA ASP A 178 6.82 3.48 7.66
C ASP A 178 7.38 4.51 6.66
N SER A 179 8.04 5.55 7.17
CA SER A 179 8.71 6.55 6.33
C SER A 179 9.87 5.97 5.52
N GLN A 180 10.59 4.97 6.05
CA GLN A 180 11.67 4.29 5.33
C GLN A 180 11.10 3.35 4.26
N VAL A 181 10.06 2.58 4.57
CA VAL A 181 9.38 1.69 3.62
C VAL A 181 8.82 2.49 2.44
N SER A 182 8.18 3.62 2.72
CA SER A 182 7.64 4.51 1.69
C SER A 182 8.74 5.08 0.77
N ARG A 183 9.91 5.42 1.32
CA ARG A 183 11.06 5.86 0.51
C ARG A 183 11.58 4.75 -0.40
N HIS A 184 11.72 3.53 0.12
CA HIS A 184 12.18 2.39 -0.68
C HIS A 184 11.20 2.04 -1.81
N ALA A 185 9.89 2.14 -1.58
CA ALA A 185 8.90 1.95 -2.63
C ALA A 185 9.04 3.00 -3.74
N THR A 186 9.25 4.27 -3.36
CA THR A 186 9.44 5.37 -4.33
C THR A 186 10.74 5.22 -5.12
N GLU A 187 11.83 4.83 -4.44
CA GLU A 187 13.12 4.56 -5.06
C GLU A 187 13.03 3.39 -6.05
N LEU A 188 12.38 2.29 -5.65
CA LEU A 188 12.16 1.14 -6.52
C LEU A 188 11.35 1.50 -7.77
N GLN A 189 10.30 2.32 -7.63
CA GLN A 189 9.50 2.78 -8.76
C GLN A 189 10.33 3.66 -9.72
N ALA A 190 11.18 4.53 -9.18
CA ALA A 190 12.08 5.37 -9.98
C ALA A 190 13.10 4.51 -10.75
N THR A 191 13.77 3.57 -10.09
CA THR A 191 14.74 2.66 -10.72
C THR A 191 14.07 1.75 -11.76
N SER A 192 12.89 1.21 -11.47
CA SER A 192 12.12 0.39 -12.42
C SER A 192 11.78 1.19 -13.68
N THR A 193 11.36 2.44 -13.52
CA THR A 193 11.03 3.32 -14.66
C THR A 193 12.28 3.65 -15.50
N GLU A 194 13.40 3.95 -14.85
CA GLU A 194 14.68 4.22 -15.52
C GLU A 194 15.15 3.00 -16.32
N VAL A 195 15.12 1.80 -15.73
CA VAL A 195 15.56 0.57 -16.39
C VAL A 195 14.63 0.18 -17.55
N LYS A 196 13.32 0.42 -17.42
CA LYS A 196 12.37 0.25 -18.55
C LYS A 196 12.70 1.15 -19.72
N GLN A 197 12.95 2.44 -19.45
CA GLN A 197 13.30 3.41 -20.48
C GLN A 197 14.65 3.06 -21.14
N ALA A 198 15.66 2.70 -20.35
CA ALA A 198 16.96 2.28 -20.85
C ALA A 198 16.87 0.99 -21.69
N SER A 199 16.08 0.01 -21.24
CA SER A 199 15.87 -1.26 -21.96
C SER A 199 15.14 -1.04 -23.28
N ALA A 200 14.09 -0.22 -23.30
CA ALA A 200 13.36 0.14 -24.52
C ALA A 200 14.25 0.92 -25.50
N TYR A 201 15.11 1.81 -25.02
CA TYR A 201 16.09 2.52 -25.84
C TYR A 201 17.10 1.55 -26.46
N LEU A 202 17.69 0.66 -25.65
CA LEU A 202 18.65 -0.33 -26.11
C LEU A 202 18.03 -1.32 -27.10
N LEU A 203 16.78 -1.74 -26.87
CA LEU A 203 16.03 -2.61 -27.77
C LEU A 203 15.95 -2.01 -29.18
N ARG A 204 15.55 -0.74 -29.29
CA ARG A 204 15.48 -0.03 -30.59
C ARG A 204 16.84 0.03 -31.28
N GLN A 205 17.92 0.23 -30.54
CA GLN A 205 19.28 0.22 -31.10
C GLN A 205 19.65 -1.17 -31.61
N LEU A 206 19.34 -2.23 -30.86
CA LEU A 206 19.65 -3.60 -31.24
C LEU A 206 18.82 -4.09 -32.42
N GLU A 207 17.56 -3.69 -32.55
CA GLU A 207 16.74 -3.97 -33.73
C GLU A 207 17.33 -3.34 -35.01
N SER A 208 17.95 -2.16 -34.89
CA SER A 208 18.63 -1.52 -36.02
C SER A 208 19.94 -2.23 -36.38
N PHE A 209 20.66 -2.71 -35.37
CA PHE A 209 21.91 -3.44 -35.53
C PHE A 209 21.70 -4.86 -36.09
N ASP A 210 20.68 -5.58 -35.60
CA ASP A 210 20.30 -6.91 -36.10
C ASP A 210 19.90 -6.86 -37.58
N ARG A 211 19.16 -5.82 -37.99
CA ARG A 211 18.85 -5.59 -39.41
C ARG A 211 20.11 -5.42 -40.25
N TRP A 212 21.06 -4.60 -39.78
CA TRP A 212 22.35 -4.42 -40.46
C TRP A 212 23.15 -5.73 -40.56
N CYS A 213 23.17 -6.55 -39.49
CA CYS A 213 23.83 -7.86 -39.49
C CYS A 213 23.23 -8.81 -40.55
N ARG A 214 21.89 -8.79 -40.73
CA ARG A 214 21.20 -9.60 -41.73
C ARG A 214 21.48 -9.13 -43.16
N GLU A 215 21.50 -7.82 -43.38
CA GLU A 215 21.75 -7.21 -44.70
C GLU A 215 23.20 -7.41 -45.18
N THR A 216 24.17 -7.40 -44.24
CA THR A 216 25.61 -7.49 -44.55
C THR A 216 26.13 -8.94 -44.58
N GLY A 217 25.30 -9.93 -44.20
CA GLY A 217 25.70 -11.34 -44.14
C GLY A 217 26.69 -11.67 -43.02
N THR A 218 26.83 -10.80 -42.01
CA THR A 218 27.75 -10.94 -40.85
C THR A 218 27.12 -11.65 -39.65
N SER A 219 26.06 -12.43 -39.88
CA SER A 219 25.29 -13.13 -38.84
C SER A 219 26.09 -14.15 -37.99
N ALA A 220 27.31 -14.50 -38.41
CA ALA A 220 28.22 -15.38 -37.66
C ALA A 220 28.93 -14.69 -36.48
N GLN A 221 28.98 -13.35 -36.45
CA GLN A 221 29.65 -12.58 -35.39
C GLN A 221 28.96 -12.76 -34.03
N VAL A 222 29.75 -12.66 -32.96
CA VAL A 222 29.26 -12.86 -31.58
C VAL A 222 28.27 -11.77 -31.18
N SER A 223 28.54 -10.51 -31.56
CA SER A 223 27.65 -9.37 -31.33
C SER A 223 26.29 -9.51 -32.03
N CYS A 224 26.24 -10.01 -33.27
CA CYS A 224 24.98 -10.21 -34.00
C CYS A 224 24.13 -11.31 -33.35
N ARG A 225 24.75 -12.42 -32.92
CA ARG A 225 24.03 -13.49 -32.20
C ARG A 225 23.52 -13.00 -30.84
N TRP A 226 24.34 -12.25 -30.11
CA TRP A 226 23.93 -11.62 -28.86
C TRP A 226 22.75 -10.66 -29.07
N ALA A 227 22.85 -9.76 -30.05
CA ALA A 227 21.84 -8.75 -30.34
C ALA A 227 20.48 -9.37 -30.68
N SER A 228 20.47 -10.49 -31.38
CA SER A 228 19.24 -11.25 -31.64
C SER A 228 18.70 -11.92 -30.36
N SER A 229 19.57 -12.53 -29.55
CA SER A 229 19.17 -13.28 -28.35
C SER A 229 18.65 -12.41 -27.20
N VAL A 230 19.16 -11.17 -27.06
CA VAL A 230 18.85 -10.32 -25.91
C VAL A 230 17.58 -9.49 -26.08
N GLN A 231 17.04 -9.40 -27.32
CA GLN A 231 15.85 -8.60 -27.62
C GLN A 231 14.64 -9.01 -26.79
N GLN A 232 14.38 -10.32 -26.66
CA GLN A 232 13.27 -10.83 -25.85
C GLN A 232 13.42 -10.41 -24.38
N LYS A 233 14.64 -10.52 -23.84
CA LYS A 233 14.93 -10.16 -22.45
C LYS A 233 14.75 -8.66 -22.18
N LEU A 234 15.16 -7.80 -23.12
CA LEU A 234 14.95 -6.35 -23.02
C LEU A 234 13.48 -5.95 -23.21
N LEU A 235 12.75 -6.69 -24.04
CA LEU A 235 11.31 -6.54 -24.19
C LEU A 235 10.61 -6.85 -22.87
N ASP A 236 10.91 -8.00 -22.26
CA ASP A 236 10.36 -8.40 -20.96
C ASP A 236 10.65 -7.32 -19.90
N TYR A 237 11.89 -6.84 -19.80
CA TYR A 237 12.25 -5.76 -18.87
C TYR A 237 11.52 -4.44 -19.12
N SER A 238 11.16 -4.13 -20.36
CA SER A 238 10.43 -2.91 -20.70
C SER A 238 8.94 -2.96 -20.30
N TYR A 239 8.35 -4.15 -20.23
CA TYR A 239 6.92 -4.36 -19.97
C TYR A 239 6.60 -4.96 -18.59
N ASP A 240 7.58 -5.53 -17.89
CA ASP A 240 7.38 -6.20 -16.61
C ASP A 240 6.80 -5.28 -15.51
N HIS A 241 5.91 -5.82 -14.69
CA HIS A 241 5.40 -5.14 -13.50
C HIS A 241 6.51 -5.02 -12.42
N GLU A 242 6.46 -4.01 -11.55
CA GLU A 242 7.50 -3.74 -10.53
C GLU A 242 7.82 -4.96 -9.64
N SER A 243 6.78 -5.73 -9.29
CA SER A 243 6.92 -6.98 -8.52
C SER A 243 7.69 -8.08 -9.24
N ILE A 244 7.63 -8.13 -10.58
CA ILE A 244 8.39 -9.06 -11.41
C ILE A 244 9.83 -8.53 -11.58
N PHE A 245 9.96 -7.21 -11.77
CA PHE A 245 11.25 -6.53 -11.91
C PHE A 245 12.18 -6.76 -10.70
N VAL A 246 11.67 -6.70 -9.46
CA VAL A 246 12.47 -7.00 -8.25
C VAL A 246 13.11 -8.38 -8.29
N LYS A 247 12.42 -9.36 -8.88
CA LYS A 247 12.83 -10.77 -8.87
C LYS A 247 13.62 -11.19 -10.10
N PHE A 248 13.33 -10.58 -11.26
CA PHE A 248 13.86 -11.02 -12.57
C PHE A 248 14.59 -9.91 -13.34
N GLY A 249 14.58 -8.68 -12.85
CA GLY A 249 15.31 -7.56 -13.44
C GLY A 249 16.83 -7.76 -13.41
N PRO A 250 17.57 -6.99 -14.21
CA PRO A 250 19.03 -7.09 -14.28
C PRO A 250 19.64 -6.63 -12.96
N GLN A 251 20.42 -7.49 -12.30
CA GLN A 251 21.13 -7.16 -11.05
C GLN A 251 22.45 -6.46 -11.36
N THR A 252 23.05 -6.80 -12.50
CA THR A 252 24.31 -6.24 -12.99
C THR A 252 24.24 -6.01 -14.50
N SER A 253 25.08 -5.11 -15.01
CA SER A 253 25.20 -4.89 -16.46
C SER A 253 25.67 -6.15 -17.21
N ALA A 254 26.37 -7.07 -16.55
CA ALA A 254 26.78 -8.36 -17.10
C ALA A 254 25.58 -9.28 -17.43
N ASP A 255 24.46 -9.13 -16.72
CA ASP A 255 23.27 -9.95 -16.96
C ASP A 255 22.61 -9.64 -18.32
N ILE A 256 22.89 -8.46 -18.89
CA ILE A 256 22.42 -8.05 -20.22
C ILE A 256 23.30 -8.68 -21.32
N TYR A 257 24.57 -8.99 -21.04
CA TYR A 257 25.49 -9.60 -22.02
C TYR A 257 25.39 -11.13 -22.08
N ALA A 258 24.55 -11.73 -21.24
CA ALA A 258 24.36 -13.18 -21.20
C ALA A 258 23.68 -13.66 -22.49
N ILE A 259 24.27 -14.67 -23.14
CA ILE A 259 23.68 -15.36 -24.30
C ILE A 259 23.07 -16.68 -23.76
N GLY A 260 21.74 -16.74 -23.65
CA GLY A 260 21.04 -17.89 -23.05
C GLY A 260 21.08 -17.91 -21.51
N GLU A 261 21.03 -19.11 -20.91
CA GLU A 261 21.03 -19.29 -19.44
C GLU A 261 22.42 -19.17 -18.78
N HIS A 262 23.47 -18.91 -19.56
CA HIS A 262 24.83 -18.79 -19.03
C HIS A 262 25.18 -17.33 -18.76
N ARG A 263 25.60 -17.03 -17.52
CA ARG A 263 26.13 -15.71 -17.14
C ARG A 263 27.24 -15.31 -18.10
N ALA A 264 27.23 -14.06 -18.56
CA ALA A 264 28.24 -13.54 -19.46
C ALA A 264 29.64 -13.71 -18.84
N GLN A 265 30.50 -14.45 -19.52
CA GLN A 265 31.92 -14.45 -19.22
C GLN A 265 32.50 -13.09 -19.60
N LEU A 266 33.29 -12.46 -18.72
CA LEU A 266 33.83 -11.09 -18.91
C LEU A 266 34.47 -10.89 -20.29
N SER A 267 35.18 -11.89 -20.81
CA SER A 267 35.81 -11.86 -22.13
C SER A 267 34.82 -11.69 -23.29
N ALA A 268 33.65 -12.33 -23.25
CA ALA A 268 32.63 -12.21 -24.28
C ALA A 268 31.97 -10.82 -24.28
N SER A 269 31.85 -10.19 -23.10
CA SER A 269 31.30 -8.84 -22.97
C SER A 269 32.22 -7.78 -23.59
N GLU A 270 33.53 -7.95 -23.47
CA GLU A 270 34.53 -7.07 -24.10
C GLU A 270 34.58 -7.26 -25.62
N GLU A 271 34.49 -8.51 -26.09
CA GLU A 271 34.40 -8.82 -27.52
C GLU A 271 33.17 -8.17 -28.17
N ILE A 272 31.99 -8.31 -27.56
CA ILE A 272 30.76 -7.64 -28.03
C ILE A 272 30.95 -6.12 -28.08
N ARG A 273 31.52 -5.51 -27.03
CA ARG A 273 31.76 -4.06 -26.98
C ARG A 273 32.71 -3.58 -28.08
N THR A 274 33.77 -4.34 -28.35
CA THR A 274 34.74 -3.99 -29.40
C THR A 274 34.16 -4.11 -30.80
N GLU A 275 33.36 -5.16 -31.08
CA GLU A 275 32.66 -5.34 -32.35
C GLU A 275 31.64 -4.21 -32.59
N ILE A 276 30.83 -3.86 -31.58
CA ILE A 276 29.87 -2.74 -31.67
C ILE A 276 30.59 -1.40 -31.86
N ALA A 277 31.73 -1.18 -31.20
CA ALA A 277 32.53 0.02 -31.39
C ALA A 277 33.14 0.10 -32.80
N ALA A 278 33.46 -1.03 -33.43
CA ALA A 278 33.89 -1.08 -34.83
C ALA A 278 32.74 -0.73 -35.79
N TYR A 279 31.55 -1.30 -35.58
CA TYR A 279 30.33 -0.92 -36.31
C TYR A 279 30.04 0.58 -36.19
N THR A 280 30.00 1.11 -34.97
CA THR A 280 29.66 2.52 -34.71
C THR A 280 30.61 3.47 -35.44
N ARG A 281 31.91 3.14 -35.47
CA ARG A 281 32.92 3.90 -36.23
C ARG A 281 32.72 3.83 -37.75
N SER A 282 32.32 2.67 -38.27
CA SER A 282 32.01 2.50 -39.71
C SER A 282 30.73 3.22 -40.12
N ALA A 283 29.68 3.16 -39.30
CA ALA A 283 28.41 3.85 -39.51
C ALA A 283 28.56 5.39 -39.43
N TRP A 284 29.44 5.89 -38.56
CA TRP A 284 29.78 7.31 -38.50
C TRP A 284 30.57 7.79 -39.73
N LYS A 285 31.53 7.00 -40.23
CA LYS A 285 32.30 7.35 -41.44
C LYS A 285 31.43 7.44 -42.69
N GLY A 286 30.43 6.57 -42.86
CA GLY A 286 29.49 6.62 -43.97
C GLY A 286 28.49 7.80 -43.91
N ARG A 287 28.35 8.45 -42.74
CA ARG A 287 27.46 9.60 -42.54
C ARG A 287 28.19 10.95 -42.68
N ALA A 288 29.53 10.95 -42.64
CA ALA A 288 30.38 12.12 -42.86
C ALA A 288 30.87 12.28 -44.32
N SER A 289 30.50 11.34 -45.20
CA SER A 289 30.84 11.35 -46.64
C SER A 289 29.67 11.75 -47.54
N TRP A 290 28.69 12.49 -46.99
CA TRP A 290 27.63 13.19 -47.72
C TRP A 290 27.75 14.68 -47.47
#